data_AF-A0A351AA43-F1
#
_entry.id   AF-A0A351AA43-F1
#
_cell.length_a   1.000
_cell.length_b   1.000
_cell.length_c   1.000
_cell.angle_alpha   90.00
_cell.angle_beta   90.00
_cell.angle_gamma   90.00
#
_symmetry.space_group_name_H-M   'P 1'
#
loop_
_entity.id
_entity.type
_entity.pdbx_description
1 polymer ?
#
loop_
_entity_poly.entity_id
_entity_poly.type
_entity_poly.pdbx_seq_one_letter_code
_entity_poly.pdbx_strand_id
1 'polypeptide(L)'
;MIAMAKSLEQIKAALKLRAEGKSKQLTLRLGVKKYVLPFDVRLIQRDNHIFVHIPPSAEIFEIESDGLKMITDAGEAEAAAKVLRRSRKRKATGGSTKAAPVEVPAKLAAALAEIPAGYKLGLDRQGNPRLVKTRKRRK
;
A
#
# COMPACT_ATOMS: atom_id res chain seq x y z
N MET A 1 -28.79 -48.67 -10.25
CA MET A 1 -27.57 -48.10 -9.65
C MET A 1 -27.70 -46.59 -9.65
N ILE A 2 -27.74 -45.97 -8.47
CA ILE A 2 -27.72 -44.49 -8.37
C ILE A 2 -26.26 -44.08 -8.57
N ALA A 3 -25.94 -43.48 -9.73
CA ALA A 3 -24.61 -42.95 -9.96
C ALA A 3 -24.35 -41.83 -8.94
N MET A 4 -23.43 -42.07 -8.01
CA MET A 4 -23.02 -41.08 -7.03
C MET A 4 -22.56 -39.83 -7.77
N ALA A 5 -23.27 -38.73 -7.58
CA ALA A 5 -22.94 -37.47 -8.23
C ALA A 5 -21.50 -37.10 -7.84
N LYS A 6 -20.64 -36.93 -8.85
CA LYS A 6 -19.24 -36.54 -8.61
C LYS A 6 -19.24 -35.23 -7.82
N SER A 7 -18.36 -35.14 -6.82
CA SER A 7 -18.21 -33.88 -6.10
C SER A 7 -17.70 -32.80 -7.06
N LEU A 8 -18.04 -31.54 -6.77
CA LEU A 8 -17.62 -30.41 -7.59
C LEU A 8 -16.09 -30.33 -7.73
N GLU A 9 -15.36 -30.73 -6.70
CA GLU A 9 -13.90 -30.84 -6.72
C GLU A 9 -13.40 -31.94 -7.66
N GLN A 10 -14.03 -33.12 -7.64
CA GLN A 10 -13.72 -34.21 -8.56
C GLN A 10 -13.98 -33.81 -10.02
N ILE A 11 -15.05 -33.05 -10.28
CA ILE A 11 -15.37 -32.51 -11.61
C ILE A 11 -14.28 -31.52 -12.05
N LYS A 12 -13.90 -30.57 -11.18
CA LYS A 12 -12.82 -29.60 -11.47
C LYS A 12 -11.48 -30.29 -11.75
N ALA A 13 -11.13 -31.33 -10.98
CA ALA A 13 -9.91 -32.10 -11.18
C ALA A 13 -9.91 -32.82 -12.54
N ALA A 14 -11.04 -33.44 -12.92
CA ALA A 14 -11.19 -34.09 -14.22
C ALA A 14 -11.11 -33.09 -15.38
N LEU A 15 -11.71 -31.90 -15.24
CA LEU A 15 -11.64 -30.84 -16.25
C LEU A 15 -10.22 -30.29 -16.41
N LYS A 16 -9.45 -30.16 -15.32
CA LYS A 16 -8.04 -29.73 -15.36
C LYS A 16 -7.15 -30.65 -16.21
N LEU A 17 -7.44 -31.95 -16.25
CA LEU A 17 -6.70 -32.92 -17.07
C LEU A 17 -7.05 -32.82 -18.55
N ARG A 18 -8.27 -32.39 -18.88
CA ARG A 18 -8.76 -32.24 -20.26
C ARG A 18 -8.48 -30.86 -20.85
N ALA A 19 -7.98 -29.93 -20.02
CA ALA A 19 -7.81 -28.53 -20.39
C ALA A 19 -6.47 -28.31 -21.07
N GLU A 20 -6.50 -27.60 -22.19
CA GLU A 20 -5.31 -27.26 -22.97
C GLU A 20 -4.61 -26.04 -22.39
N GLY A 21 -3.29 -26.09 -22.32
CA GLY A 21 -2.46 -24.95 -21.93
C GLY A 21 -2.48 -23.89 -23.03
N LYS A 22 -2.90 -22.67 -22.68
CA LYS A 22 -2.83 -21.49 -23.54
C LYS A 22 -2.02 -20.42 -22.83
N SER A 23 -0.94 -19.99 -23.49
CA SER A 23 -0.12 -18.88 -23.02
C SER A 23 -0.77 -17.54 -23.36
N LYS A 24 -0.39 -16.48 -22.62
CA LYS A 24 -0.74 -15.08 -22.93
C LYS A 24 -2.25 -14.75 -22.94
N GLN A 25 -3.07 -15.56 -22.26
CA GLN A 25 -4.52 -15.33 -22.18
C GLN A 25 -4.95 -14.40 -21.04
N LEU A 26 -4.15 -14.29 -19.98
CA LEU A 26 -4.45 -13.40 -18.87
C LEU A 26 -3.96 -12.00 -19.16
N THR A 27 -4.80 -11.02 -18.87
CA THR A 27 -4.48 -9.62 -19.10
C THR A 27 -4.79 -8.79 -17.87
N LEU A 28 -3.84 -7.99 -17.43
CA LEU A 28 -3.98 -7.02 -16.36
C LEU A 28 -4.25 -5.64 -16.95
N ARG A 29 -5.35 -5.00 -16.56
CA ARG A 29 -5.66 -3.63 -16.97
C ARG A 29 -5.30 -2.66 -15.85
N LEU A 30 -4.37 -1.75 -16.11
CA LEU A 30 -3.99 -0.66 -15.20
C LEU A 30 -4.38 0.67 -15.86
N GLY A 31 -5.53 1.22 -15.44
CA GLY A 31 -6.14 2.37 -16.08
C GLY A 31 -6.55 2.07 -17.52
N VAL A 32 -5.90 2.73 -18.48
CA VAL A 32 -6.19 2.58 -19.92
C VAL A 32 -5.31 1.53 -20.60
N LYS A 33 -4.15 1.21 -20.01
CA LYS A 33 -3.20 0.24 -20.58
C LYS A 33 -3.56 -1.19 -20.20
N LYS A 34 -3.48 -2.09 -21.17
CA LYS A 34 -3.69 -3.54 -21.03
C LYS A 34 -2.34 -4.24 -21.16
N TYR A 35 -1.96 -4.96 -20.12
CA TYR A 35 -0.74 -5.76 -20.09
C TYR A 35 -1.09 -7.24 -20.17
N VAL A 36 -0.31 -8.03 -20.91
CA VAL A 36 -0.46 -9.48 -20.98
C VAL A 36 0.40 -10.11 -19.89
N LEU A 37 -0.19 -10.97 -19.07
CA LEU A 37 0.54 -11.70 -18.04
C LEU A 37 1.18 -12.96 -18.66
N PRO A 38 2.46 -13.25 -18.35
CA PRO A 38 3.18 -14.39 -18.91
C PRO A 38 2.85 -15.70 -18.16
N PHE A 39 1.56 -15.98 -17.95
CA PHE A 39 1.10 -17.22 -17.31
C PHE A 39 0.48 -18.15 -18.34
N ASP A 40 0.75 -19.44 -18.16
CA ASP A 40 0.05 -20.51 -18.87
C ASP A 40 -1.24 -20.84 -18.16
N VAL A 41 -2.36 -20.59 -18.83
CA VAL A 41 -3.70 -20.89 -18.31
C VAL A 41 -4.22 -22.13 -19.01
N ARG A 42 -4.83 -23.03 -18.24
CA ARG A 42 -5.54 -24.16 -18.84
C ARG A 42 -6.99 -23.80 -19.07
N LEU A 43 -7.46 -23.93 -20.31
CA LEU A 43 -8.80 -23.50 -20.70
C LEU A 43 -9.53 -24.59 -21.52
N ILE A 44 -10.83 -24.73 -21.27
CA ILE A 44 -11.76 -25.47 -22.14
C ILE A 44 -12.96 -24.56 -22.37
N GLN A 45 -13.34 -24.37 -23.63
CA GLN A 45 -14.57 -23.71 -24.01
C GLN A 45 -15.38 -24.65 -24.90
N ARG A 46 -16.65 -24.88 -24.56
CA ARG A 46 -17.62 -25.58 -25.40
C ARG A 46 -18.99 -24.95 -25.20
N ASP A 47 -19.68 -24.69 -26.30
CA ASP A 47 -20.99 -24.03 -26.32
C ASP A 47 -20.98 -22.75 -25.48
N ASN A 48 -21.86 -22.67 -24.48
CA ASN A 48 -21.98 -21.54 -23.55
C ASN A 48 -21.20 -21.72 -22.23
N HIS A 49 -20.29 -22.69 -22.16
CA HIS A 49 -19.54 -23.00 -20.93
C HIS A 49 -18.03 -22.84 -21.12
N ILE A 50 -17.38 -22.26 -20.12
CA ILE A 50 -15.93 -22.08 -20.07
C ILE A 50 -15.41 -22.61 -18.73
N PHE A 51 -14.41 -23.48 -18.81
CA PHE A 51 -13.57 -23.86 -17.68
C PHE A 51 -12.22 -23.16 -17.79
N VAL A 52 -11.82 -22.45 -16.73
CA VAL A 52 -10.52 -21.76 -16.65
C VAL A 52 -9.81 -22.21 -15.39
N HIS A 53 -8.57 -22.67 -15.54
CA HIS A 53 -7.67 -22.96 -14.43
C HIS A 53 -6.41 -22.10 -14.54
N ILE A 54 -6.25 -21.21 -13.56
CA ILE A 54 -5.08 -20.36 -13.39
C ILE A 54 -4.25 -20.96 -12.25
N PRO A 55 -2.95 -21.27 -12.47
CA PRO A 55 -2.06 -21.73 -11.41
C PRO A 55 -1.94 -20.68 -10.30
N PRO A 56 -1.94 -21.07 -9.01
CA PRO A 56 -1.62 -20.15 -7.93
C PRO A 56 -0.16 -19.73 -8.06
N SER A 57 0.07 -18.50 -8.50
CA SER A 57 1.39 -17.90 -8.66
C SER A 57 1.35 -16.47 -8.14
N ALA A 58 2.41 -16.07 -7.44
CA ALA A 58 2.57 -14.74 -6.88
C ALA A 58 3.93 -14.23 -7.32
N GLU A 59 3.93 -13.41 -8.37
CA GLU A 59 5.14 -12.90 -9.00
C GLU A 59 5.23 -11.38 -8.88
N ILE A 60 6.45 -10.86 -8.95
CA ILE A 60 6.70 -9.42 -9.03
C ILE A 60 7.02 -9.09 -10.49
N PHE A 61 6.33 -8.08 -11.03
CA PHE A 61 6.53 -7.62 -12.39
C PHE A 61 7.04 -6.18 -12.43
N GLU A 62 7.97 -5.93 -13.34
CA GLU A 62 8.35 -4.59 -13.77
C GLU A 62 7.59 -4.22 -15.04
N ILE A 63 7.14 -2.97 -15.13
CA ILE A 63 6.45 -2.44 -16.31
C ILE A 63 7.50 -1.80 -17.23
N GLU A 64 7.77 -2.43 -18.37
CA GLU A 64 8.67 -1.94 -19.41
C GLU A 64 7.87 -1.38 -20.61
N SER A 65 8.56 -0.84 -21.62
CA SER A 65 7.92 -0.37 -22.86
C SER A 65 7.19 -1.48 -23.62
N ASP A 66 7.76 -2.69 -23.58
CA ASP A 66 7.33 -3.84 -24.36
C ASP A 66 6.34 -4.75 -23.59
N GLY A 67 6.07 -4.45 -22.31
CA GLY A 67 5.08 -5.16 -21.51
C GLY A 67 5.47 -5.37 -20.06
N LEU A 68 5.19 -6.56 -19.54
CA LEU A 68 5.53 -6.95 -18.17
C LEU A 68 6.70 -7.93 -18.21
N LYS A 69 7.73 -7.62 -17.43
CA LYS A 69 8.88 -8.49 -17.21
C LYS A 69 8.84 -9.05 -15.79
N MET A 70 9.00 -10.36 -15.67
CA MET A 70 9.03 -11.04 -14.37
C MET A 70 10.39 -10.83 -13.71
N ILE A 71 10.40 -10.39 -12.46
CA ILE A 71 11.62 -10.25 -11.67
C ILE A 71 11.94 -11.61 -11.05
N THR A 72 13.07 -12.20 -11.43
CA THR A 72 13.54 -13.49 -10.91
C THR A 72 14.70 -13.36 -9.94
N ASP A 73 15.40 -12.23 -9.94
CA ASP A 73 16.52 -11.97 -9.03
C ASP A 73 16.03 -11.53 -7.64
N ALA A 74 16.65 -12.07 -6.59
CA ALA A 74 16.25 -11.81 -5.21
C ALA A 74 16.55 -10.36 -4.77
N GLY A 75 17.65 -9.77 -5.25
CA GLY A 75 18.03 -8.40 -4.93
C GLY A 75 17.08 -7.39 -5.57
N GLU A 76 16.75 -7.59 -6.85
CA GLU A 76 15.75 -6.80 -7.57
C GLU A 76 14.35 -6.94 -6.95
N ALA A 77 13.97 -8.17 -6.54
CA ALA A 77 12.70 -8.42 -5.86
C ALA A 77 12.59 -7.66 -4.53
N GLU A 78 13.66 -7.60 -3.74
CA GLU A 78 13.66 -6.85 -2.47
C GLU A 78 13.52 -5.34 -2.70
N ALA A 79 14.18 -4.80 -3.74
CA ALA A 79 14.05 -3.41 -4.13
C ALA A 79 12.62 -3.08 -4.59
N ALA A 80 12.04 -3.91 -5.46
CA ALA A 80 10.66 -3.76 -5.92
C ALA A 80 9.66 -3.83 -4.75
N ALA A 81 9.85 -4.76 -3.81
CA ALA A 81 9.00 -4.88 -2.62
C ALA A 81 9.02 -3.62 -1.75
N LYS A 82 10.16 -2.93 -1.64
CA LYS A 82 10.27 -1.65 -0.93
C LYS A 82 9.45 -0.54 -1.61
N VAL A 83 9.42 -0.51 -2.95
CA VAL A 83 8.60 0.45 -3.73
C VAL A 83 7.11 0.15 -3.58
N LEU A 84 6.72 -1.12 -3.62
CA LEU A 84 5.33 -1.56 -3.50
C LEU A 84 4.74 -1.36 -2.10
N ARG A 85 5.58 -1.19 -1.06
CA ARG A 85 5.10 -0.86 0.28
C ARG A 85 4.43 0.51 0.28
N ARG A 86 3.10 0.51 0.45
CA ARG A 86 2.31 1.73 0.65
C ARG A 86 2.90 2.52 1.81
N SER A 87 3.36 3.75 1.57
CA SER A 87 3.86 4.60 2.66
C SER A 87 2.72 4.77 3.66
N ARG A 88 2.96 4.34 4.90
CA ARG A 88 2.01 4.53 5.99
C ARG A 88 2.11 5.99 6.39
N LYS A 89 1.50 6.88 5.61
CA LYS A 89 1.43 8.32 5.88
C LYS A 89 0.71 8.45 7.23
N ARG A 90 1.46 8.62 8.32
CA ARG A 90 0.90 9.04 9.60
C ARG A 90 0.16 10.32 9.29
N LYS A 91 -1.17 10.31 9.46
CA LYS A 91 -2.00 11.51 9.38
C LYS A 91 -1.37 12.50 10.34
N ALA A 92 -0.57 13.44 9.83
CA ALA A 92 -0.06 14.54 10.61
C ALA A 92 -1.31 15.29 11.04
N THR A 93 -1.74 15.08 12.29
CA THR A 93 -2.74 15.92 12.93
C THR A 93 -2.21 17.34 12.80
N GLY A 94 -2.91 18.13 11.98
CA GLY A 94 -2.50 19.47 11.58
C GLY A 94 -2.26 20.35 12.80
N GLY A 95 -1.16 21.10 12.76
CA GLY A 95 -0.78 21.99 13.85
C GLY A 95 0.66 22.48 13.78
N SER A 96 1.20 22.67 12.57
CA SER A 96 2.43 23.42 12.38
C SER A 96 2.39 24.05 11.00
N THR A 97 1.44 24.96 10.80
CA THR A 97 1.71 26.09 9.92
C THR A 97 2.90 26.81 10.55
N LYS A 98 4.08 26.70 9.92
CA LYS A 98 5.19 27.61 10.19
C LYS A 98 4.66 29.02 9.95
N ALA A 99 4.28 29.71 11.03
CA ALA A 99 3.86 31.09 10.95
C ALA A 99 5.00 31.92 10.36
N ALA A 100 4.66 32.89 9.52
CA ALA A 100 5.60 33.87 9.01
C ALA A 100 6.34 34.56 10.17
N PRO A 101 7.60 34.98 10.00
CA PRO A 101 8.33 35.69 11.05
C PRO A 101 7.59 37.00 11.38
N VAL A 102 6.98 37.06 12.56
CA VAL A 102 6.36 38.27 13.10
C VAL A 102 7.41 39.01 13.91
N GLU A 103 7.62 40.30 13.62
CA GLU A 103 8.48 41.16 14.44
C GLU A 103 7.87 41.33 15.83
N VAL A 104 8.60 40.88 16.86
CA VAL A 104 8.12 40.92 18.25
C VAL A 104 8.42 42.32 18.84
N PRO A 105 7.41 43.07 19.31
CA PRO A 105 7.63 44.34 19.99
C PRO A 105 8.59 44.23 21.18
N ALA A 106 9.50 45.19 21.34
CA ALA A 106 10.58 45.14 22.34
C ALA A 106 10.10 44.91 23.79
N LYS A 107 8.93 45.45 24.15
CA LYS A 107 8.31 45.25 25.47
C LYS A 107 7.92 43.78 25.72
N LEU A 108 7.48 43.07 24.69
CA LEU A 108 7.12 41.64 24.80
C LEU A 108 8.37 40.77 24.86
N ALA A 109 9.43 41.13 24.14
CA ALA A 109 10.70 40.43 24.21
C ALA A 109 11.31 40.48 25.62
N ALA A 110 11.27 41.65 26.28
CA ALA A 110 11.71 41.81 27.66
C ALA A 110 10.89 40.93 28.64
N ALA A 111 9.56 40.95 28.53
CA ALA A 111 8.69 40.13 29.38
C ALA A 111 8.86 38.62 29.15
N LEU A 112 9.16 38.18 27.93
CA LEU A 112 9.44 36.77 27.64
C LEU A 112 10.82 36.31 28.17
N ALA A 113 11.78 37.23 28.31
CA ALA A 113 13.11 36.92 28.85
C ALA A 113 13.09 36.65 30.37
N GLU A 114 12.09 37.16 31.08
CA GLU A 114 11.90 36.91 32.52
C GLU A 114 11.40 35.49 32.83
N ILE A 115 10.99 34.71 31.81
CA ILE A 115 10.51 33.35 32.00
C ILE A 115 11.69 32.43 32.38
N PRO A 116 11.65 31.73 33.53
CA PRO A 116 12.72 30.84 33.94
C PRO A 116 12.99 29.71 32.95
N ALA A 117 14.26 29.34 32.79
CA ALA A 117 14.67 28.26 31.90
C ALA A 117 13.94 26.94 32.23
N GLY A 118 13.38 26.29 31.22
CA GLY A 118 12.61 25.05 31.39
C GLY A 118 11.14 25.25 31.74
N TYR A 119 10.63 26.49 31.71
CA TYR A 119 9.21 26.81 31.80
C TYR A 119 8.72 27.51 30.52
N LYS A 120 7.40 27.48 30.30
CA LYS A 120 6.70 28.20 29.24
C LYS A 120 5.43 28.82 29.79
N LEU A 121 4.92 29.87 29.15
CA LEU A 121 3.58 30.37 29.43
C LEU A 121 2.54 29.37 28.93
N GLY A 122 1.64 28.96 29.82
CA GLY A 122 0.42 28.23 29.52
C GLY A 122 -0.78 28.97 30.12
N LEU A 123 -1.97 28.43 29.92
CA LEU A 123 -3.20 28.96 30.49
C LEU A 123 -3.69 28.02 31.59
N ASP A 124 -4.29 28.57 32.65
CA ASP A 124 -5.03 27.80 33.64
C ASP A 124 -6.44 27.41 33.12
N ARG A 125 -7.25 26.78 33.97
CA ARG A 125 -8.61 26.36 33.59
C ARG A 125 -9.57 27.54 33.40
N GLN A 126 -9.20 28.72 33.87
CA GLN A 126 -9.95 29.96 33.83
C GLN A 126 -9.46 30.90 32.72
N GLY A 127 -8.40 30.50 31.98
CA GLY A 127 -7.83 31.30 30.90
C GLY A 127 -6.78 32.31 31.34
N ASN A 128 -6.34 32.30 32.60
CA ASN A 128 -5.27 33.18 33.08
C ASN A 128 -3.87 32.60 32.76
N PRO A 129 -2.87 33.45 32.50
CA PRO A 129 -1.51 33.02 32.23
C PRO A 129 -0.85 32.39 33.45
N ARG A 130 -0.21 31.23 33.27
CA ARG A 130 0.55 30.51 34.30
C ARG A 130 1.82 29.90 33.72
N LEU A 131 2.87 29.82 34.53
CA LEU A 131 4.09 29.08 34.18
C LEU A 131 3.87 27.56 34.20
N VAL A 132 4.20 26.91 33.09
CA VAL A 132 4.10 25.46 32.89
C VAL A 132 5.48 24.88 32.61
N LYS A 133 5.87 23.83 33.35
CA LYS A 133 7.17 23.16 33.17
C LYS A 133 7.25 22.47 31.81
N THR A 134 8.28 22.80 31.04
CA THR A 134 8.58 22.18 29.76
C THR A 134 9.12 20.77 29.98
N ARG A 135 8.40 19.76 29.50
CA ARG A 135 8.83 18.36 29.59
C ARG A 135 9.88 18.08 28.50
N LYS A 136 11.08 17.65 28.89
CA LYS A 136 12.05 17.08 27.95
C LYS A 136 11.57 15.69 27.55
N ARG A 137 11.20 15.51 26.29
CA ARG A 137 10.90 14.19 25.74
C ARG A 137 12.23 13.50 25.41
N ARG A 138 12.49 12.33 26.02
CA ARG A 138 13.65 11.50 25.66
C ARG A 138 13.46 11.05 24.20
N LYS A 139 14.46 11.29 23.35
CA LYS A 139 14.48 10.80 21.97
C LYS A 139 14.71 9.29 21.97
#